data_AF-A0A9D2LPG5-F1
#
_entry.id   AF-A0A9D2LPG5-F1
#
_cell.length_a   1.000
_cell.length_b   1.000
_cell.length_c   1.000
_cell.angle_alpha   90.00
_cell.angle_beta   90.00
_cell.angle_gamma   90.00
#
_symmetry.space_group_name_H-M   'P 1'
#
loop_
_entity.id
_entity.type
_entity.pdbx_description
1 polymer ?
#
loop_
_entity_poly.entity_id
_entity_poly.type
_entity_poly.pdbx_seq_one_letter_code
_entity_poly.pdbx_strand_id
1 'polypeptide(L)'
;MDRRQQKTRAAIFNAFSTLLAKKSYSKITVQEIIDAANVGRTTFYTHFETKDDLLKALCEELFGHIISSAFDCTHTHGLYSDRNTPESVFCHLLQHLQEDENNILELLSCESSELFLRYFKDSLNELIQNQFVN
;
A
#
# COMPACT_ATOMS: atom_id res chain seq x y z
N MET A 1 -16.29 13.67 1.08
CA MET A 1 -15.67 13.21 2.35
C MET A 1 -15.11 14.42 3.07
N ASP A 2 -15.39 14.57 4.36
CA ASP A 2 -14.98 15.74 5.15
C ASP A 2 -13.44 15.80 5.29
N ARG A 3 -12.85 16.99 5.20
CA ARG A 3 -11.39 17.20 5.38
C ARG A 3 -10.91 16.66 6.73
N ARG A 4 -11.75 16.67 7.75
CA ARG A 4 -11.47 16.09 9.07
C ARG A 4 -11.40 14.57 9.02
N GLN A 5 -12.30 13.92 8.29
CA GLN A 5 -12.29 12.46 8.13
C GLN A 5 -11.05 11.98 7.39
N GLN A 6 -10.60 12.71 6.36
CA GLN A 6 -9.37 12.37 5.64
C GLN A 6 -8.14 12.48 6.54
N LYS A 7 -8.04 13.55 7.35
CA LYS A 7 -6.95 13.71 8.32
C LYS A 7 -6.90 12.59 9.34
N THR A 8 -8.05 12.19 9.88
CA THR A 8 -8.13 11.07 10.82
C THR A 8 -7.71 9.76 10.17
N ARG A 9 -8.19 9.48 8.95
CA ARG A 9 -7.81 8.28 8.21
C ARG A 9 -6.30 8.23 7.96
N ALA A 10 -5.70 9.34 7.54
CA ALA A 10 -4.25 9.44 7.34
C ALA A 10 -3.46 9.26 8.65
N ALA A 11 -3.94 9.80 9.77
CA ALA A 11 -3.31 9.60 11.08
C ALA A 11 -3.32 8.12 11.50
N ILE A 12 -4.44 7.42 11.28
CA ILE A 12 -4.56 5.98 11.55
C ILE A 12 -3.60 5.18 10.67
N PHE A 13 -3.50 5.51 9.38
CA PHE A 13 -2.55 4.86 8.47
C PHE A 13 -1.10 5.06 8.89
N ASN A 14 -0.69 6.29 9.17
CA ASN A 14 0.67 6.59 9.59
C ASN A 14 1.05 5.87 10.88
N ALA A 15 0.13 5.85 11.86
CA ALA A 15 0.33 5.12 13.11
C ALA A 15 0.50 3.61 12.87
N PHE A 16 -0.36 3.03 12.02
CA PHE A 16 -0.32 1.60 11.71
C PHE A 16 0.95 1.22 10.93
N SER A 17 1.33 1.99 9.91
CA SER A 17 2.58 1.80 9.17
C SER A 17 3.81 1.89 10.09
N THR A 18 3.83 2.87 10.99
CA THR A 18 4.91 3.02 11.99
C THR A 18 5.00 1.84 12.95
N LEU A 19 3.86 1.24 13.31
CA LEU A 19 3.82 0.06 14.18
C LEU A 19 4.26 -1.19 13.42
N LEU A 20 3.88 -1.32 12.15
CA LEU A 20 4.34 -2.39 11.26
C LEU A 20 5.86 -2.37 11.12
N ALA A 21 6.48 -1.19 10.98
CA ALA A 21 7.93 -0.99 10.92
C ALA A 21 8.71 -1.49 12.14
N LYS A 22 8.02 -1.68 13.27
CA LYS A 22 8.65 -1.99 14.56
C LYS A 22 8.34 -3.40 15.03
N LYS A 23 7.26 -4.00 14.54
CA LYS A 23 6.80 -5.32 14.97
C LYS A 23 5.79 -5.92 14.01
N SER A 24 5.77 -7.24 14.00
CA SER A 24 4.86 -8.04 13.19
C SER A 24 3.38 -7.70 13.45
N TYR A 25 2.59 -7.72 12.37
CA TYR A 25 1.15 -7.46 12.36
C TYR A 25 0.37 -8.18 13.47
N SER A 26 0.64 -9.48 13.69
CA SER A 26 -0.02 -10.31 14.70
C SER A 26 0.12 -9.72 16.12
N LYS A 27 1.21 -8.99 16.39
CA LYS A 27 1.51 -8.37 17.70
C LYS A 27 1.01 -6.92 17.82
N ILE A 28 0.43 -6.36 16.77
CA ILE A 28 -0.16 -5.02 16.79
C ILE A 28 -1.60 -5.14 17.26
N THR A 29 -1.96 -4.39 18.30
CA THR A 29 -3.34 -4.30 18.77
C THR A 29 -4.03 -3.05 18.26
N VAL A 30 -5.36 -3.09 18.16
CA VAL A 30 -6.17 -1.90 17.80
C VAL A 30 -5.93 -0.77 18.81
N GLN A 31 -5.72 -1.09 20.09
CA GLN A 31 -5.44 -0.09 21.12
C GLN A 31 -4.15 0.68 20.84
N GLU A 32 -3.07 -0.02 20.48
CA GLU A 32 -1.80 0.65 20.15
C GLU A 32 -1.89 1.54 18.91
N ILE A 33 -2.70 1.14 17.92
CA ILE A 33 -2.96 1.96 16.73
C ILE A 33 -3.70 3.24 17.13
N ILE A 34 -4.74 3.11 17.96
CA ILE A 34 -5.53 4.23 18.46
C ILE A 34 -4.65 5.21 19.26
N ASP A 35 -3.82 4.68 20.14
CA ASP A 35 -2.91 5.46 20.99
C ASP A 35 -1.86 6.19 20.13
N ALA A 36 -1.26 5.51 19.16
CA ALA A 36 -0.28 6.10 18.25
C ALA A 36 -0.90 7.13 17.28
N ALA A 37 -2.13 6.91 16.84
CA ALA A 37 -2.87 7.83 15.96
C ALA A 37 -3.49 9.02 16.71
N ASN A 38 -3.53 8.96 18.05
CA ASN A 38 -4.21 9.93 18.90
C ASN A 38 -5.68 10.14 18.50
N VAL A 39 -6.41 9.04 18.33
CA VAL A 39 -7.85 9.05 17.98
C VAL A 39 -8.67 8.36 19.06
N GLY A 40 -9.99 8.54 19.05
CA GLY A 40 -10.88 7.77 19.91
C GLY A 40 -11.18 6.38 19.34
N ARG A 41 -11.48 5.39 20.19
CA ARG A 41 -11.88 4.04 19.76
C ARG A 41 -13.09 4.05 18.82
N THR A 42 -14.12 4.82 19.15
CA THR A 42 -15.30 5.01 18.27
C THR A 42 -14.91 5.62 16.94
N THR A 43 -13.94 6.54 16.94
CA THR A 43 -13.43 7.17 15.72
C THR A 43 -12.70 6.15 14.83
N PHE A 44 -11.87 5.28 15.40
CA PHE A 44 -11.23 4.19 14.67
C PHE A 44 -12.27 3.31 13.97
N TYR A 45 -13.27 2.82 14.71
CA TYR A 45 -14.31 1.95 14.17
C TYR A 45 -15.28 2.64 13.20
N THR A 46 -15.29 3.98 13.14
CA THR A 46 -16.01 4.72 12.10
C THR A 46 -15.27 4.65 10.75
N HIS A 47 -13.95 4.43 10.77
CA HIS A 47 -13.11 4.38 9.58
C HIS A 47 -12.77 2.94 9.15
N PHE A 48 -12.58 2.03 10.10
CA PHE A 48 -12.17 0.65 9.86
C PHE A 48 -12.87 -0.29 10.84
N GLU A 49 -13.63 -1.28 10.33
CA GLU A 49 -14.37 -2.21 11.19
C GLU A 49 -13.42 -3.15 11.94
N THR A 50 -12.31 -3.53 11.29
CA THR A 50 -11.29 -4.41 11.86
C THR A 50 -9.87 -3.93 11.55
N LYS A 51 -8.88 -4.53 12.25
CA LYS A 51 -7.46 -4.35 11.93
C LYS A 51 -7.12 -4.88 10.53
N ASP A 52 -7.83 -5.92 10.07
CA ASP A 52 -7.66 -6.50 8.74
C ASP A 52 -8.17 -5.54 7.65
N ASP A 53 -9.25 -4.80 7.90
CA ASP A 53 -9.74 -3.77 6.96
C ASP A 53 -8.74 -2.62 6.80
N LEU A 54 -8.08 -2.23 7.88
CA LEU A 54 -7.01 -1.25 7.83
C LEU A 54 -5.81 -1.75 7.03
N LEU A 55 -5.42 -3.02 7.23
CA LEU A 55 -4.36 -3.66 6.46
C LEU A 55 -4.71 -3.73 4.97
N LYS A 56 -5.94 -4.12 4.64
CA LYS A 56 -6.44 -4.15 3.26
C LYS A 56 -6.34 -2.76 2.62
N ALA A 57 -6.84 -1.74 3.31
CA ALA A 57 -6.83 -0.38 2.79
C ALA A 57 -5.40 0.16 2.60
N LEU A 58 -4.45 -0.25 3.46
CA LEU A 58 -3.04 0.11 3.32
C LEU A 58 -2.44 -0.54 2.07
N CYS A 59 -2.73 -1.82 1.83
CA CYS A 59 -2.31 -2.53 0.62
C CYS A 59 -2.90 -1.88 -0.64
N GLU A 60 -4.18 -1.54 -0.64
CA GLU A 60 -4.83 -0.86 -1.76
C GLU A 60 -4.19 0.50 -2.06
N GLU A 61 -3.80 1.26 -1.04
CA GLU A 61 -3.13 2.55 -1.22
C GLU A 61 -1.72 2.40 -1.78
N LEU A 62 -0.94 1.45 -1.23
CA LEU A 62 0.41 1.12 -1.71
C LEU A 62 0.38 0.64 -3.16
N PHE A 63 -0.45 -0.34 -3.48
CA PHE A 63 -0.53 -0.89 -4.83
C PHE A 63 -1.21 0.07 -5.80
N GLY A 64 -2.20 0.85 -5.36
CA GLY A 64 -2.82 1.89 -6.17
C GLY A 64 -1.82 2.96 -6.61
N HIS A 65 -0.89 3.35 -5.74
CA HIS A 65 0.21 4.24 -6.09
C HIS A 65 1.16 3.61 -7.11
N ILE A 66 1.56 2.35 -6.91
CA ILE A 66 2.46 1.63 -7.82
C ILE A 66 1.80 1.45 -9.20
N ILE A 67 0.51 1.10 -9.24
CA ILE A 67 -0.25 0.92 -10.47
C ILE A 67 -0.47 2.26 -11.19
N SER A 68 -0.88 3.32 -10.47
CA SER A 68 -1.12 4.63 -11.10
C SER A 68 0.17 5.24 -11.67
N SER A 69 1.26 5.22 -10.90
CA SER A 69 2.57 5.69 -11.37
C SER A 69 3.09 4.90 -12.58
N ALA A 70 2.89 3.58 -12.57
CA ALA A 70 3.17 2.73 -13.71
C ALA A 70 2.38 3.14 -14.97
N PHE A 71 1.13 3.54 -14.84
CA PHE A 71 0.30 4.01 -15.96
C PHE A 71 0.65 5.44 -16.42
N ASP A 72 1.07 6.32 -15.54
CA ASP A 72 1.52 7.66 -15.92
C ASP A 72 2.80 7.61 -16.78
N CYS A 73 3.67 6.63 -16.52
CA CYS A 73 4.87 6.39 -17.32
C CYS A 73 4.58 5.79 -18.72
N THR A 74 3.48 5.06 -18.92
CA THR A 74 3.15 4.48 -20.24
C THR A 74 2.62 5.49 -21.24
N HIS A 75 2.22 6.70 -20.82
CA HIS A 75 1.69 7.74 -21.70
C HIS A 75 2.76 8.64 -22.35
N THR A 76 4.05 8.44 -22.03
CA THR A 76 5.16 9.19 -22.67
C THR A 76 5.98 8.34 -23.64
N HIS A 77 5.40 7.31 -24.24
CA HIS A 77 6.06 6.56 -25.32
C HIS A 77 6.10 7.27 -26.69
N GLY A 78 5.82 8.58 -26.72
CA GLY A 78 5.84 9.38 -27.96
C GLY A 78 7.21 9.92 -28.38
N LEU A 79 8.20 10.06 -27.50
CA LEU A 79 9.43 10.83 -27.83
C LEU A 79 10.69 10.41 -27.04
N TYR A 80 11.15 9.16 -27.09
CA TYR A 80 12.56 8.86 -26.78
C TYR A 80 13.15 7.82 -27.72
N SER A 81 14.11 8.29 -28.52
CA SER A 81 14.97 7.55 -29.43
C SER A 81 16.29 7.14 -28.77
N ASP A 82 16.31 6.87 -27.46
CA ASP A 82 17.53 6.47 -26.77
C ASP A 82 17.40 5.07 -26.15
N ARG A 83 18.35 4.21 -26.50
CA ARG A 83 18.38 2.80 -26.16
C ARG A 83 18.98 2.58 -24.78
N ASN A 84 18.31 3.04 -23.72
CA ASN A 84 18.58 2.53 -22.38
C ASN A 84 17.32 2.56 -21.52
N THR A 85 16.60 1.43 -21.63
CA THR A 85 15.52 0.91 -20.76
C THR A 85 14.30 1.80 -20.56
N PRO A 86 13.14 1.46 -21.18
CA PRO A 86 11.88 1.84 -20.57
C PRO A 86 11.86 1.16 -19.21
N GLU A 87 11.82 1.91 -18.11
CA GLU A 87 11.57 1.31 -16.81
C GLU A 87 10.23 0.62 -16.90
N SER A 88 10.29 -0.71 -17.05
CA SER A 88 9.12 -1.54 -17.05
C SER A 88 8.33 -1.23 -15.79
N VAL A 89 7.02 -1.34 -15.84
CA VAL A 89 6.16 -1.30 -14.64
C VAL A 89 6.72 -2.22 -13.53
N PHE A 90 7.38 -3.31 -13.91
CA PHE A 90 8.12 -4.19 -13.01
C PHE A 90 9.35 -3.53 -12.37
N CYS A 91 10.15 -2.75 -13.11
CA CYS A 91 11.28 -1.99 -12.55
C CYS A 91 10.80 -0.93 -11.55
N HIS A 92 9.70 -0.22 -11.85
CA HIS A 92 9.15 0.77 -10.93
C HIS A 92 8.61 0.12 -9.64
N LEU A 93 7.90 -1.01 -9.77
CA LEU A 93 7.45 -1.81 -8.63
C LEU A 93 8.64 -2.31 -7.79
N LEU A 94 9.71 -2.79 -8.41
CA LEU A 94 10.93 -3.20 -7.71
C LEU A 94 11.64 -2.03 -7.01
N GLN A 95 11.58 -0.82 -7.59
CA GLN A 95 12.15 0.37 -6.97
C GLN A 95 11.36 0.80 -5.73
N HIS A 96 10.02 0.74 -5.76
CA HIS A 96 9.18 0.94 -4.57
C HIS A 96 9.38 -0.13 -3.50
N LEU A 97 9.68 -1.37 -3.90
CA LEU A 97 10.07 -2.43 -2.97
C LEU A 97 11.47 -2.22 -2.38
N GLN A 98 12.35 -1.48 -3.07
CA GLN A 98 13.72 -1.18 -2.64
C GLN A 98 13.80 0.12 -1.80
N GLU A 99 12.93 1.10 -2.07
CA GLU A 99 12.75 2.33 -1.28
C GLU A 99 11.95 2.01 0.00
N ASP A 100 12.66 1.35 0.92
CA ASP A 100 12.20 0.65 2.12
C ASP A 100 11.64 1.58 3.24
N GLU A 101 10.89 2.65 2.91
CA GLU A 101 10.24 3.50 3.93
C GLU A 101 8.87 2.94 4.39
N ASN A 102 8.23 2.08 3.59
CA ASN A 102 6.87 1.59 3.85
C ASN A 102 6.80 0.13 4.37
N ASN A 103 7.93 -0.52 4.67
CA ASN A 103 8.01 -1.89 5.24
C ASN A 103 7.25 -2.95 4.41
N ILE A 104 7.21 -2.78 3.08
CA ILE A 104 6.47 -3.68 2.18
C ILE A 104 7.05 -5.10 2.23
N LEU A 105 8.37 -5.23 2.38
CA LEU A 105 9.04 -6.52 2.57
C LEU A 105 8.68 -7.19 3.89
N GLU A 106 8.46 -6.42 4.97
CA GLU A 106 8.04 -6.95 6.27
C GLU A 106 6.58 -7.41 6.24
N LEU A 107 5.72 -6.71 5.50
CA LEU A 107 4.34 -7.10 5.21
C LEU A 107 4.26 -8.39 4.38
N LEU A 108 5.11 -8.52 3.35
CA LEU A 108 5.27 -9.74 2.55
C LEU A 108 5.72 -10.95 3.39
N SER A 109 6.55 -10.70 4.41
CA SER A 109 7.15 -11.73 5.26
C SER A 109 6.35 -12.02 6.53
N CYS A 110 5.21 -11.36 6.74
CA CYS A 110 4.43 -11.50 7.97
C CYS A 110 3.66 -12.83 8.01
N GLU A 111 3.31 -13.32 9.21
CA GLU A 111 2.50 -14.53 9.42
C GLU A 111 1.09 -14.44 8.78
N SER A 112 0.61 -13.22 8.50
CA SER A 112 -0.60 -12.92 7.73
C SER A 112 -0.31 -12.67 6.24
N SER A 113 0.81 -13.20 5.74
CA SER A 113 1.25 -13.05 4.36
C SER A 113 0.20 -13.55 3.37
N GLU A 114 -0.66 -14.51 3.73
CA GLU A 114 -1.73 -14.96 2.82
C GLU A 114 -2.67 -13.84 2.37
N LEU A 115 -3.07 -12.94 3.27
CA LEU A 115 -3.93 -11.81 2.90
C LEU A 115 -3.18 -10.80 2.05
N PHE A 116 -1.97 -10.44 2.46
CA PHE A 116 -1.13 -9.52 1.70
C PHE A 116 -0.82 -10.08 0.31
N LEU A 117 -0.39 -11.34 0.22
CA LEU A 117 -0.07 -12.03 -1.02
C LEU A 117 -1.30 -12.21 -1.90
N ARG A 118 -2.50 -12.38 -1.32
CA ARG A 118 -3.74 -12.36 -2.09
C ARG A 118 -3.95 -11.00 -2.75
N TYR A 119 -3.85 -9.91 -1.98
CA TYR A 119 -3.98 -8.56 -2.54
C TYR A 119 -2.88 -8.24 -3.56
N PHE A 120 -1.64 -8.59 -3.25
CA PHE A 120 -0.51 -8.42 -4.17
C PHE A 120 -0.71 -9.20 -5.46
N LYS A 121 -1.16 -10.46 -5.38
CA LYS A 121 -1.48 -11.30 -6.53
C LYS A 121 -2.61 -10.70 -7.35
N ASP A 122 -3.68 -10.24 -6.72
CA ASP A 122 -4.82 -9.63 -7.41
C ASP A 122 -4.40 -8.35 -8.14
N SER A 123 -3.60 -7.49 -7.49
CA SER A 123 -3.02 -6.29 -8.09
C SER A 123 -2.06 -6.60 -9.24
N LEU A 124 -1.20 -7.62 -9.10
CA LEU A 124 -0.32 -8.07 -10.19
C LEU A 124 -1.12 -8.62 -11.37
N ASN A 125 -2.19 -9.37 -11.11
CA ASN A 125 -3.07 -9.86 -12.18
C ASN A 125 -3.70 -8.69 -12.93
N GLU A 126 -4.22 -7.69 -12.22
CA GLU A 126 -4.82 -6.50 -12.82
C GLU A 126 -3.80 -5.75 -13.69
N LEU A 127 -2.58 -5.60 -13.20
CA LEU A 127 -1.47 -4.96 -13.91
C LEU A 127 -1.08 -5.73 -15.17
N ILE A 128 -0.94 -7.06 -15.09
CA ILE A 128 -0.58 -7.93 -16.22
C ILE A 128 -1.69 -7.92 -17.28
N GLN A 129 -2.96 -8.01 -16.89
CA GLN A 129 -4.08 -7.97 -17.83
C GLN A 129 -4.10 -6.64 -18.58
N ASN A 130 -3.87 -5.52 -17.89
CA ASN A 130 -3.87 -4.20 -18.52
C ASN A 130 -2.64 -3.96 -19.43
N GLN A 131 -1.49 -4.57 -19.16
CA GLN A 131 -0.27 -4.45 -19.97
C GLN A 131 -0.25 -5.36 -21.22
N PHE A 132 -0.83 -6.58 -21.14
CA PHE A 132 -0.66 -7.61 -22.18
C PHE A 132 -1.96 -8.01 -22.90
N VAL A 133 -3.13 -7.52 -22.47
CA VAL A 133 -4.44 -7.85 -23.08
C VAL A 133 -5.06 -6.64 -23.81
N ASN A 134 -4.22 -5.72 -24.29
CA ASN A 134 -4.57 -4.76 -25.36
C ASN A 134 -3.72 -5.01 -26.60
#